data_AF-R1GVB6-F1
#
_entry.id   AF-R1GVB6-F1
#
_cell.length_a   1.000
_cell.length_b   1.000
_cell.length_c   1.000
_cell.angle_alpha   90.00
_cell.angle_beta   90.00
_cell.angle_gamma   90.00
#
_symmetry.space_group_name_H-M   'P 1'
#
loop_
_entity.id
_entity.type
_entity.pdbx_description
1 polymer ?
#
loop_
_entity_poly.entity_id
_entity_poly.type
_entity_poly.pdbx_seq_one_letter_code
_entity_poly.pdbx_strand_id
1 'polypeptide(L)'
;MFVSKQAPQILRHAQLTLTPAHCLDIIRQQLMCTVDTGVLGQVWFQPSSAPLEAFVDFNTRHRCRNYDAIRAWAEERQIPAAVPDDFLQPPSPGDTVYTAIP
;
A
#
# COMPACT_ATOMS: atom_id res chain seq x y z
N MET A 1 -14.57 -57.18 -30.43
CA MET A 1 -14.27 -55.93 -31.19
C MET A 1 -14.30 -54.79 -30.19
N PHE A 2 -13.13 -54.28 -29.83
CA PHE A 2 -12.94 -53.20 -28.88
C PHE A 2 -13.38 -51.88 -29.51
N VAL A 3 -14.21 -51.10 -28.81
CA VAL A 3 -14.08 -49.64 -28.80
C VAL A 3 -14.42 -49.15 -27.39
N SER A 4 -13.36 -48.88 -26.62
CA SER A 4 -13.42 -48.01 -25.45
C SER A 4 -13.86 -46.63 -25.92
N LYS A 5 -15.04 -46.17 -25.51
CA LYS A 5 -15.34 -44.73 -25.50
C LYS A 5 -15.02 -44.22 -24.10
N GLN A 6 -13.87 -43.59 -23.97
CA GLN A 6 -13.54 -42.71 -22.85
C GLN A 6 -14.74 -41.77 -22.61
N ALA A 7 -15.39 -41.91 -21.45
CA ALA A 7 -16.33 -40.91 -20.98
C ALA A 7 -15.57 -39.61 -20.68
N PRO A 8 -16.03 -38.44 -21.16
CA PRO A 8 -15.37 -37.18 -20.84
C PRO A 8 -15.53 -36.92 -19.34
N GLN A 9 -14.41 -36.74 -18.65
CA GLN A 9 -14.38 -36.24 -17.27
C GLN A 9 -14.80 -34.76 -17.26
N ILE A 10 -16.09 -34.50 -17.44
CA ILE A 10 -16.67 -33.19 -17.24
C ILE A 10 -17.55 -33.34 -16.02
N LEU A 11 -17.02 -32.93 -14.86
CA LEU A 11 -17.71 -32.44 -13.65
C LEU A 11 -16.77 -32.56 -12.44
N ARG A 12 -15.63 -31.84 -12.45
CA ARG A 12 -14.81 -31.65 -11.23
C ARG A 12 -14.12 -30.29 -11.12
N HIS A 13 -14.65 -29.19 -11.66
CA HIS A 13 -14.01 -27.88 -11.51
C HIS A 13 -14.98 -26.72 -11.24
N ALA A 14 -15.89 -26.88 -10.27
CA ALA A 14 -16.75 -25.78 -9.80
C ALA A 14 -16.65 -25.53 -8.29
N GLN A 15 -15.50 -25.82 -7.68
CA GLN A 15 -15.29 -25.53 -6.24
C GLN A 15 -13.89 -25.01 -5.93
N LEU A 16 -13.30 -24.16 -6.79
CA LEU A 16 -11.94 -23.64 -6.53
C LEU A 16 -11.67 -22.21 -7.06
N THR A 17 -12.68 -21.35 -7.10
CA THR A 17 -12.49 -19.92 -7.44
C THR A 17 -13.09 -18.93 -6.43
N LEU A 18 -13.77 -19.41 -5.39
CA LEU A 18 -14.39 -18.56 -4.36
C LEU A 18 -13.44 -18.13 -3.23
N THR A 19 -12.27 -18.77 -3.08
CA THR A 19 -11.43 -18.61 -1.88
C THR A 19 -10.51 -17.38 -1.88
N PRO A 20 -9.89 -16.93 -2.98
CA PRO A 20 -9.08 -15.71 -2.94
C PRO A 20 -9.94 -14.44 -2.88
N ALA A 21 -11.09 -14.45 -3.55
CA ALA A 21 -11.94 -13.26 -3.71
C ALA A 21 -12.50 -12.76 -2.37
N HIS A 22 -12.97 -13.66 -1.50
CA HIS A 22 -13.52 -13.24 -0.21
C HIS A 22 -12.44 -12.77 0.78
N CYS A 23 -11.25 -13.41 0.79
CA CYS A 23 -10.13 -12.96 1.61
C CYS A 23 -9.63 -11.58 1.18
N LEU A 24 -9.51 -11.36 -0.13
CA LEU A 24 -9.15 -10.06 -0.67
C LEU A 24 -10.21 -9.00 -0.37
N ASP A 25 -11.50 -9.37 -0.37
CA ASP A 25 -12.56 -8.44 0.00
C ASP A 25 -12.51 -8.06 1.49
N ILE A 26 -12.19 -8.99 2.39
CA ILE A 26 -11.99 -8.68 3.81
C ILE A 26 -10.81 -7.71 3.99
N ILE A 27 -9.69 -7.93 3.30
CA ILE A 27 -8.53 -7.00 3.33
C ILE A 27 -8.94 -5.63 2.78
N ARG A 28 -9.65 -5.60 1.66
CA ARG A 28 -10.14 -4.36 1.05
C ARG A 28 -11.05 -3.58 2.01
N GLN A 29 -12.01 -4.25 2.63
CA GLN A 29 -12.91 -3.64 3.61
C GLN A 29 -12.12 -3.10 4.82
N GLN A 30 -11.14 -3.85 5.32
CA GLN A 30 -10.29 -3.41 6.43
C GLN A 30 -9.49 -2.15 6.07
N LEU A 31 -8.86 -2.12 4.89
CA LEU A 31 -8.09 -0.97 4.40
C LEU A 31 -8.95 0.27 4.17
N MET A 32 -10.17 0.10 3.63
CA MET A 32 -11.10 1.22 3.46
C MET A 32 -11.54 1.80 4.80
N CYS A 33 -11.80 0.94 5.79
CA CYS A 33 -12.14 1.39 7.14
C CYS A 33 -11.00 2.21 7.74
N THR A 34 -9.76 1.72 7.67
CA THR A 34 -8.60 2.35 8.33
C THR A 34 -7.80 3.27 7.42
N VAL A 35 -8.44 3.92 6.45
CA VAL A 35 -7.76 4.88 5.58
C VAL A 35 -7.11 6.00 6.41
N ASP A 36 -5.81 6.21 6.20
CA ASP A 36 -5.07 7.21 6.95
C ASP A 36 -5.19 8.60 6.33
N THR A 37 -5.42 9.59 7.18
CA THR A 37 -5.43 11.03 6.87
C THR A 37 -4.57 11.81 7.85
N GLY A 38 -3.84 11.10 8.73
CA GLY A 38 -2.84 11.69 9.59
C GLY A 38 -1.69 12.25 8.76
N VAL A 39 -1.02 13.25 9.33
CA VAL A 39 0.26 13.72 8.79
C VAL A 39 1.29 12.64 9.07
N LEU A 40 1.85 12.07 8.00
CA LEU A 40 2.96 11.12 8.09
C LEU A 40 4.25 11.93 8.22
N GLY A 41 4.94 11.77 9.34
CA GLY A 41 6.25 12.39 9.55
C GLY A 41 7.29 11.78 8.62
N GLN A 42 8.32 12.57 8.30
CA GLN A 42 9.50 12.08 7.60
C GLN A 42 10.72 12.24 8.51
N VAL A 43 11.61 11.26 8.47
CA VAL A 43 12.93 11.31 9.13
C VAL A 43 14.02 11.20 8.08
N TRP A 44 15.16 11.83 8.35
CA TRP A 44 16.34 11.69 7.51
C TRP A 44 17.07 10.39 7.83
N PHE A 45 17.24 9.54 6.83
CA PHE A 45 17.85 8.22 6.95
C PHE A 45 19.02 8.10 5.98
N GLN A 46 20.17 7.63 6.47
CA GLN A 46 21.37 7.40 5.66
C GLN A 46 22.07 6.11 6.11
N PRO A 47 21.81 4.98 5.43
CA PRO A 47 22.56 3.75 5.68
C PRO A 47 23.95 3.84 5.04
N SER A 48 24.89 3.03 5.50
CA SER A 48 26.29 3.07 5.03
C SER A 48 26.47 2.80 3.54
N SER A 49 25.49 2.15 2.88
CA SER A 49 25.56 1.72 1.48
C SER A 49 24.61 2.47 0.55
N ALA A 50 23.90 3.51 1.03
CA ALA A 50 22.92 4.23 0.22
C ALA A 50 22.99 5.75 0.48
N PRO A 51 22.46 6.58 -0.44
CA PRO A 51 22.40 8.01 -0.23
C PRO A 51 21.45 8.39 0.92
N LEU A 52 21.51 9.65 1.32
CA LEU A 52 20.55 10.24 2.25
C LEU A 52 19.14 10.22 1.63
N GLU A 53 18.16 9.73 2.37
CA GLU A 53 16.78 9.59 1.95
C GLU A 53 15.82 10.11 3.04
N ALA A 54 14.72 10.73 2.61
CA ALA A 54 13.61 11.05 3.50
C ALA A 54 12.73 9.81 3.65
N PHE A 55 12.76 9.17 4.83
CA PHE A 55 11.97 7.99 5.13
C PHE A 55 10.67 8.37 5.84
N VAL A 56 9.54 7.82 5.39
CA VAL A 56 8.22 8.10 5.97
C VAL A 56 7.97 7.18 7.17
N ASP A 57 7.65 7.76 8.33
CA ASP A 57 7.22 7.00 9.50
C ASP A 57 5.71 6.71 9.42
N PHE A 58 5.38 5.43 9.24
CA PHE A 58 4.00 4.95 9.18
C PHE A 58 3.42 4.56 10.55
N ASN A 59 4.15 4.76 11.66
CA ASN A 59 3.70 4.44 13.00
C ASN A 59 2.72 5.50 13.55
N THR A 60 1.52 5.54 12.96
CA THR A 60 0.44 6.45 13.35
C THR A 60 -0.69 5.73 14.09
N ARG A 61 -1.55 6.49 14.77
CA ARG A 61 -2.76 5.94 15.39
C ARG A 61 -3.92 5.95 14.41
N HIS A 62 -4.33 4.77 13.96
CA HIS A 62 -5.43 4.63 13.00
C HIS A 62 -6.81 4.75 13.65
N ARG A 63 -7.78 5.31 12.91
CA ARG A 63 -9.20 5.40 13.28
C ARG A 63 -10.05 5.21 12.03
N CYS A 64 -11.23 4.62 12.17
CA CYS A 64 -12.13 4.44 11.03
C CYS A 64 -12.72 5.77 10.54
N ARG A 65 -12.77 5.97 9.22
CA ARG A 65 -13.25 7.22 8.58
C ARG A 65 -14.11 6.93 7.34
N ASN A 66 -14.76 7.96 6.80
CA ASN A 66 -15.50 7.85 5.55
C ASN A 66 -14.53 7.77 4.36
N TYR A 67 -14.36 6.55 3.83
CA TYR A 67 -13.46 6.26 2.72
C TYR A 67 -13.77 7.09 1.47
N ASP A 68 -15.04 7.16 1.05
CA ASP A 68 -15.42 7.79 -0.20
C ASP A 68 -15.17 9.30 -0.18
N ALA A 69 -15.44 9.95 0.96
CA ALA A 69 -15.15 11.37 1.15
C ALA A 69 -13.65 11.66 1.04
N ILE A 70 -12.81 10.80 1.64
CA ILE A 70 -11.34 10.95 1.60
C ILE A 70 -10.82 10.70 0.19
N ARG A 71 -11.33 9.66 -0.48
CA ARG A 71 -10.96 9.34 -1.87
C ARG A 71 -11.26 10.51 -2.80
N ALA A 72 -12.48 11.06 -2.77
CA ALA A 72 -12.85 12.20 -3.60
C ALA A 72 -11.97 13.43 -3.32
N TRP A 73 -11.74 13.74 -2.05
CA TRP A 73 -10.85 14.83 -1.65
C TRP A 73 -9.42 14.66 -2.18
N ALA A 74 -8.89 13.44 -2.14
CA ALA A 74 -7.54 13.10 -2.56
C ALA A 74 -7.38 13.13 -4.08
N GLU A 75 -8.36 12.63 -4.84
CA GLU A 75 -8.37 12.67 -6.32
C GLU A 75 -8.26 14.11 -6.84
N GLU A 76 -8.96 15.06 -6.19
CA GLU A 76 -8.91 16.49 -6.55
C GLU A 76 -7.59 17.20 -6.18
N ARG A 77 -6.78 16.62 -5.29
CA ARG A 77 -5.60 17.26 -4.66
C ARG A 77 -4.30 16.49 -4.85
N GLN A 78 -4.24 15.63 -5.86
CA GLN A 78 -2.99 14.94 -6.21
C GLN A 78 -1.88 15.93 -6.52
N ILE A 79 -0.67 15.65 -6.04
CA ILE A 79 0.51 16.40 -6.46
C ILE A 79 0.82 16.11 -7.94
N PRO A 80 1.41 17.05 -8.68
CA PRO A 80 1.83 16.80 -10.05
C PRO A 80 2.86 15.67 -10.14
N ALA A 81 2.90 14.97 -11.28
CA ALA A 81 3.85 13.88 -11.51
C ALA A 81 5.31 14.33 -11.48
N ALA A 82 5.57 15.59 -11.84
CA ALA A 82 6.87 16.23 -11.71
C ALA A 82 6.82 17.26 -10.59
N VAL A 83 7.75 17.15 -9.64
CA VAL A 83 7.95 18.10 -8.55
C VAL A 83 9.24 18.88 -8.76
N PRO A 84 9.38 20.09 -8.20
CA PRO A 84 10.65 20.84 -8.23
C PRO A 84 11.82 20.07 -7.60
N ASP A 85 13.05 20.39 -8.00
CA ASP A 85 14.27 19.76 -7.46
C ASP A 85 14.44 20.00 -5.95
N ASP A 86 13.88 21.10 -5.44
CA ASP A 86 13.89 21.51 -4.03
C ASP A 86 12.61 21.13 -3.26
N PHE A 87 11.85 20.14 -3.75
CA PHE A 87 10.60 19.70 -3.11
C PHE A 87 10.79 19.22 -1.67
N LEU A 88 11.96 18.67 -1.33
CA LEU A 88 12.32 18.26 0.02
C LEU A 88 13.36 19.23 0.60
N GLN A 89 13.07 19.78 1.78
CA GLN A 89 14.03 20.58 2.52
C GLN A 89 15.08 19.65 3.19
N PRO A 90 16.37 19.73 2.84
CA PRO A 90 17.41 18.87 3.43
C PRO A 90 17.58 19.11 4.95
N PRO A 91 18.22 18.18 5.68
CA PRO A 91 18.43 18.35 7.12
C PRO A 91 19.31 19.59 7.39
N SER A 92 18.91 20.36 8.41
CA SER A 92 19.69 21.49 8.90
C SER A 92 20.88 21.01 9.74
N PRO A 93 21.94 21.82 9.90
CA PRO A 93 23.04 21.48 10.81
C PRO A 93 22.53 21.25 12.23
N GLY A 94 22.70 20.02 12.74
CA GLY A 94 22.23 19.61 14.06
C GLY A 94 20.96 18.73 14.06
N ASP A 95 20.29 18.58 12.92
CA ASP A 95 19.17 17.64 12.79
C ASP A 95 19.66 16.19 12.89
N THR A 96 18.79 15.31 13.39
CA THR A 96 19.12 13.89 13.52
C THR A 96 19.00 13.17 12.17
N VAL A 97 20.06 12.47 11.79
CA VAL A 97 20.08 11.55 10.64
C VAL A 97 20.29 10.13 11.16
N TYR A 98 19.34 9.25 10.89
CA TYR A 98 19.35 7.88 11.37
C TYR A 98 20.18 6.98 10.45
N THR A 99 20.92 6.03 11.03
CA THR A 99 21.68 5.02 10.26
C THR A 99 20.92 3.70 10.06
N ALA A 100 19.79 3.54 10.76
CA ALA A 100 18.83 2.45 10.67
C ALA A 100 17.41 3.01 10.76
N ILE A 101 16.42 2.34 10.14
CA ILE A 101 15.01 2.72 10.25
C ILE A 101 14.59 2.55 11.73
N PRO A 102 14.10 3.62 12.39
CA PRO A 102 13.69 3.57 13.79
C PRO A 102 12.41 2.74 14.02
#